data_AF-A0A948V8P8-F1
#
_entry.id   AF-A0A948V8P8-F1
#
_cell.length_a   1.000
_cell.length_b   1.000
_cell.length_c   1.000
_cell.angle_alpha   90.00
_cell.angle_beta   90.00
_cell.angle_gamma   90.00
#
_symmetry.space_group_name_H-M   'P 1'
#
loop_
_entity.id
_entity.type
_entity.pdbx_description
1 polymer ?
#
loop_
_entity_poly.entity_id
_entity_poly.type
_entity_poly.pdbx_seq_one_letter_code
_entity_poly.pdbx_strand_id
1 'polypeptide(L)'
;MVWKKRCLVLIALPWFLWVGSSSASAQGDYARETLRGLAGVRVNIELTVSSEIEVKGLSERIQSDVESKLEGMGIRVLSKEEVFTVKGGPLLLARVDLMKHDGKYVSFILMQLYQHVLLIGEPREATYPAVTWSTDGLMAVLSALEDLRGLVLEEAGRFAQEFLQANPK
;
A
#
# COMPACT_ATOMS: atom_id res chain seq x y z
N MET A 1 -66.82 40.37 8.67
CA MET A 1 -66.02 40.56 7.44
C MET A 1 -64.55 40.60 7.84
N VAL A 2 -63.67 40.06 6.99
CA VAL A 2 -62.21 39.88 7.13
C VAL A 2 -61.75 38.53 7.71
N TRP A 3 -61.38 37.71 6.73
CA TRP A 3 -60.67 36.44 6.71
C TRP A 3 -59.22 36.58 7.19
N LYS A 4 -58.70 35.66 8.01
CA LYS A 4 -57.27 35.32 8.01
C LYS A 4 -57.10 33.81 8.25
N LYS A 5 -57.01 33.05 7.16
CA LYS A 5 -56.52 31.67 7.18
C LYS A 5 -55.00 31.72 7.41
N ARG A 6 -54.53 31.15 8.51
CA ARG A 6 -53.09 30.93 8.75
C ARG A 6 -52.71 29.59 8.12
N CYS A 7 -51.92 29.64 7.04
CA CYS A 7 -51.25 28.49 6.47
C CYS A 7 -50.12 28.04 7.41
N LEU A 8 -50.23 26.85 7.98
CA LEU A 8 -49.11 26.14 8.60
C LEU A 8 -48.47 25.26 7.51
N VAL A 9 -47.36 25.73 6.95
CA VAL A 9 -46.45 24.91 6.16
C VAL A 9 -45.49 24.26 7.16
N LEU A 10 -45.68 22.96 7.42
CA LEU A 10 -44.68 22.16 8.13
C LEU A 10 -43.78 21.50 7.08
N ILE A 11 -42.53 21.92 7.14
CA ILE A 11 -41.41 21.56 6.26
C ILE A 11 -41.09 20.09 6.45
N ALA A 12 -41.26 19.29 5.41
CA ALA A 12 -40.69 17.94 5.34
C ALA A 12 -39.17 18.07 5.13
N LEU A 13 -38.38 17.76 6.15
CA LEU A 13 -36.93 17.60 6.02
C LEU A 13 -36.67 16.24 5.33
N PRO A 14 -36.12 16.19 4.10
CA PRO A 14 -35.63 14.94 3.57
C PRO A 14 -34.29 14.66 4.25
N TRP A 15 -34.20 13.51 4.95
CA TRP A 15 -32.94 12.90 5.31
C TRP A 15 -32.13 12.67 4.04
N PHE A 16 -31.25 13.62 3.73
CA PHE A 16 -30.22 13.47 2.73
C PHE A 16 -29.34 12.31 3.20
N LEU A 17 -29.58 11.14 2.62
CA LEU A 17 -28.66 10.01 2.68
C LEU A 17 -27.33 10.50 2.12
N TRP A 18 -26.41 10.81 3.03
CA TRP A 18 -24.99 10.96 2.72
C TRP A 18 -24.49 9.54 2.40
N VAL A 19 -24.85 9.05 1.22
CA VAL A 19 -24.12 7.94 0.60
C VAL A 19 -22.78 8.56 0.24
N GLY A 20 -21.81 8.40 1.14
CA GLY A 20 -20.42 8.64 0.80
C GLY A 20 -20.14 7.80 -0.43
N SER A 21 -20.02 8.45 -1.58
CA SER A 21 -19.49 7.82 -2.78
C SER A 21 -18.05 7.47 -2.46
N SER A 22 -17.82 6.27 -1.94
CA SER A 22 -16.51 5.65 -1.98
C SER A 22 -16.19 5.49 -3.45
N SER A 23 -15.41 6.42 -3.99
CA SER A 23 -14.77 6.27 -5.28
C SER A 23 -13.78 5.12 -5.16
N ALA A 24 -14.28 3.89 -5.19
CA ALA A 24 -13.46 2.74 -5.54
C ALA A 24 -12.97 3.04 -6.95
N SER A 25 -11.74 3.52 -7.05
CA SER A 25 -11.10 3.74 -8.33
C SER A 25 -11.06 2.37 -9.02
N ALA A 26 -11.55 2.29 -10.26
CA ALA A 26 -11.51 1.04 -11.04
C ALA A 26 -10.08 0.45 -11.08
N GLN A 27 -9.05 1.30 -10.96
CA GLN A 27 -7.64 0.92 -10.85
C GLN A 27 -7.33 0.11 -9.57
N GLY A 28 -7.95 0.44 -8.44
CA GLY A 28 -7.79 -0.32 -7.19
C GLY A 28 -8.39 -1.72 -7.27
N ASP A 29 -9.50 -1.89 -7.99
CA ASP A 29 -10.12 -3.22 -8.14
C ASP A 29 -9.31 -4.15 -9.05
N TYR A 30 -8.71 -3.63 -10.12
CA TYR A 30 -7.79 -4.41 -10.96
C TYR A 30 -6.49 -4.75 -10.23
N ALA A 31 -5.91 -3.81 -9.48
CA ALA A 31 -4.70 -4.06 -8.68
C ALA A 31 -4.94 -5.09 -7.57
N ARG A 32 -6.12 -5.08 -6.93
CA ARG A 32 -6.48 -6.10 -5.93
C ARG A 32 -6.61 -7.49 -6.55
N GLU A 33 -7.13 -7.59 -7.77
CA GLU A 33 -7.26 -8.86 -8.48
C GLU A 33 -5.90 -9.52 -8.74
N THR A 34 -4.81 -8.76 -8.94
CA THR A 34 -3.48 -9.34 -9.17
C THR A 34 -2.88 -10.02 -7.95
N LEU A 35 -3.40 -9.72 -6.74
CA LEU A 35 -2.99 -10.32 -5.48
C LEU A 35 -3.55 -11.74 -5.28
N ARG A 36 -4.56 -12.15 -6.06
CA ARG A 36 -5.29 -13.41 -5.86
C ARG A 36 -4.41 -14.63 -6.14
N GLY A 37 -4.47 -15.60 -5.23
CA GLY A 37 -3.79 -16.89 -5.32
C GLY A 37 -2.28 -16.83 -5.08
N LEU A 38 -1.76 -15.72 -4.56
CA LEU A 38 -0.37 -15.61 -4.15
C LEU A 38 -0.15 -16.39 -2.84
N ALA A 39 0.89 -17.23 -2.81
CA ALA A 39 1.22 -18.06 -1.65
C ALA A 39 1.92 -17.28 -0.52
N GLY A 40 2.32 -16.04 -0.77
CA GLY A 40 3.16 -15.21 0.09
C GLY A 40 3.90 -14.17 -0.75
N VAL A 41 4.77 -13.38 -0.12
CA VAL A 41 5.61 -12.38 -0.79
C VAL A 41 7.03 -12.40 -0.24
N ARG A 42 8.02 -12.06 -1.06
CA ARG A 42 9.33 -11.65 -0.55
C ARG A 42 9.31 -10.16 -0.27
N VAL A 43 9.93 -9.72 0.81
CA VAL A 43 10.08 -8.30 1.14
C VAL A 43 11.47 -7.81 0.73
N ASN A 44 11.55 -6.60 0.19
CA ASN A 44 12.80 -5.89 -0.03
C ASN A 44 12.63 -4.41 0.26
N ILE A 45 13.62 -3.80 0.94
CA ILE A 45 13.62 -2.37 1.24
C ILE A 45 14.70 -1.69 0.40
N GLU A 46 14.29 -0.74 -0.42
CA GLU A 46 15.19 0.17 -1.13
C GLU A 46 15.21 1.51 -0.39
N LEU A 47 16.28 1.76 0.36
CA LEU A 47 16.46 2.98 1.13
C LEU A 47 17.45 3.92 0.43
N THR A 48 16.97 5.07 -0.02
CA THR A 48 17.80 6.17 -0.53
C THR A 48 17.87 7.26 0.54
N VAL A 49 19.09 7.66 0.93
CA VAL A 49 19.28 8.74 1.91
C VAL A 49 20.16 9.86 1.37
N SER A 50 19.85 11.11 1.72
CA SER A 50 20.79 12.22 1.54
C SER A 50 22.05 12.02 2.38
N SER A 51 23.21 12.47 1.89
CA SER A 51 24.53 12.25 2.51
C SER A 51 24.68 12.75 3.95
N GLU A 52 23.77 13.62 4.42
CA GLU A 52 23.76 14.19 5.77
C GLU A 52 23.13 13.29 6.83
N ILE A 53 22.62 12.11 6.44
CA ILE A 53 21.92 11.18 7.35
C ILE A 53 22.72 9.89 7.49
N GLU A 54 23.18 9.59 8.71
CA GLU A 54 23.78 8.31 9.04
C GLU A 54 22.69 7.30 9.41
N VAL A 55 22.52 6.26 8.60
CA VAL A 55 21.41 5.30 8.72
C VAL A 55 21.84 3.83 8.73
N LYS A 56 23.01 3.54 9.32
CA LYS A 56 23.56 2.18 9.30
C LYS A 56 22.55 1.14 9.82
N GLY A 57 22.29 0.13 8.99
CA GLY A 57 21.37 -0.97 9.32
C GLY A 57 19.88 -0.59 9.30
N LEU A 58 19.51 0.62 8.84
CA LEU A 58 18.11 1.07 8.88
C LEU A 58 17.23 0.27 7.93
N SER A 59 17.70 0.00 6.70
CA SER A 59 17.03 -0.84 5.72
C SER A 59 16.72 -2.23 6.27
N GLU A 60 17.68 -2.86 6.95
CA GLU A 60 17.57 -4.21 7.50
C GLU A 60 16.58 -4.26 8.67
N ARG A 61 16.58 -3.22 9.52
CA ARG A 61 15.59 -3.09 10.60
C ARG A 61 14.18 -2.91 10.04
N ILE A 62 14.00 -1.99 9.09
CA ILE A 62 12.71 -1.77 8.42
C ILE A 62 12.23 -3.06 7.75
N GLN A 63 13.13 -3.78 7.06
CA GLN A 63 12.79 -5.03 6.40
C GLN A 63 12.29 -6.06 7.42
N SER A 64 13.05 -6.28 8.50
CA SER A 64 12.67 -7.21 9.55
C SER A 64 11.35 -6.85 10.21
N ASP A 65 11.06 -5.55 10.41
CA ASP A 65 9.79 -5.09 10.97
C ASP A 65 8.61 -5.39 10.01
N VAL A 66 8.78 -5.12 8.72
CA VAL A 66 7.76 -5.39 7.69
C VAL A 66 7.50 -6.88 7.59
N GLU A 67 8.56 -7.71 7.49
CA GLU A 67 8.45 -9.16 7.47
C GLU A 67 7.68 -9.68 8.69
N SER A 68 8.09 -9.26 9.90
CA SER A 68 7.42 -9.65 11.15
C SER A 68 5.94 -9.25 11.18
N LYS A 69 5.61 -8.06 10.65
CA LYS A 69 4.21 -7.60 10.56
C LYS A 69 3.38 -8.46 9.61
N LEU A 70 3.90 -8.77 8.43
CA LEU A 70 3.20 -9.61 7.45
C LEU A 70 2.98 -11.03 8.00
N GLU A 71 4.00 -11.63 8.60
CA GLU A 71 3.90 -12.94 9.25
C GLU A 71 2.89 -12.94 10.40
N GLY A 72 2.91 -11.89 11.25
CA GLY A 72 1.95 -11.72 12.34
C GLY A 72 0.49 -11.59 11.86
N MET A 73 0.27 -11.16 10.61
CA MET A 73 -1.04 -11.13 9.96
C MET A 73 -1.38 -12.42 9.20
N GLY A 74 -0.49 -13.42 9.22
CA GLY A 74 -0.67 -14.71 8.57
C GLY A 74 -0.30 -14.73 7.09
N ILE A 75 0.44 -13.73 6.60
CA ILE A 75 0.99 -13.69 5.24
C ILE A 75 2.38 -14.31 5.28
N ARG A 76 2.61 -15.34 4.46
CA ARG A 76 3.92 -15.98 4.38
C ARG A 76 4.95 -15.04 3.75
N VAL A 77 6.08 -14.87 4.43
CA VAL A 77 7.27 -14.20 3.89
C VAL A 77 8.16 -15.25 3.20
N LEU A 78 8.56 -14.98 1.97
CA LEU A 78 9.33 -15.89 1.13
C LEU A 78 10.83 -15.62 1.22
N SER A 79 11.62 -16.70 1.24
CA SER A 79 13.08 -16.63 1.08
C SER A 79 13.47 -16.12 -0.32
N LYS A 80 14.77 -15.80 -0.48
CA LYS A 80 15.31 -15.28 -1.75
C LYS A 80 15.21 -16.33 -2.83
N GLU A 81 15.38 -17.59 -2.45
CA GLU A 81 15.33 -18.75 -3.32
C GLU A 81 13.88 -19.12 -3.61
N GLU A 82 13.00 -19.07 -2.60
CA GLU A 82 11.59 -19.42 -2.74
C GLU A 82 10.86 -18.51 -3.73
N VAL A 83 11.15 -17.20 -3.74
CA VAL A 83 10.46 -16.24 -4.63
C VAL A 83 10.58 -16.64 -6.10
N PHE A 84 11.66 -17.29 -6.53
CA PHE A 84 11.84 -17.70 -7.93
C PHE A 84 11.11 -18.99 -8.30
N THR A 85 10.58 -19.72 -7.30
CA THR A 85 9.93 -21.02 -7.51
C THR A 85 8.40 -20.95 -7.37
N VAL A 86 7.88 -19.94 -6.67
CA VAL A 86 6.44 -19.71 -6.53
C VAL A 86 5.87 -19.00 -7.75
N LYS A 87 4.57 -19.22 -8.00
CA LYS A 87 3.84 -18.59 -9.11
C LYS A 87 3.98 -17.07 -9.07
N GLY A 88 4.41 -16.48 -10.20
CA GLY A 88 4.50 -15.03 -10.39
C GLY A 88 5.70 -14.37 -9.69
N GLY A 89 6.46 -15.08 -8.86
CA GLY A 89 7.59 -14.54 -8.11
C GLY A 89 7.32 -13.19 -7.43
N PRO A 90 6.39 -13.14 -6.47
CA PRO A 90 5.89 -11.91 -5.89
C PRO A 90 6.93 -11.26 -4.96
N LEU A 91 7.42 -10.09 -5.37
CA LEU A 91 8.36 -9.26 -4.62
C LEU A 91 7.68 -7.97 -4.18
N LEU A 92 7.44 -7.83 -2.88
CA LEU A 92 6.97 -6.60 -2.25
C LEU A 92 8.19 -5.69 -1.98
N LEU A 93 8.33 -4.66 -2.80
CA LEU A 93 9.36 -3.65 -2.68
C LEU A 93 8.80 -2.44 -1.94
N ALA A 94 9.45 -2.01 -0.86
CA ALA A 94 9.23 -0.69 -0.29
C ALA A 94 10.39 0.22 -0.67
N ARG A 95 10.10 1.20 -1.52
CA ARG A 95 11.01 2.29 -1.81
C ARG A 95 10.83 3.38 -0.77
N VAL A 96 11.92 3.76 -0.12
CA VAL A 96 11.97 4.77 0.93
C VAL A 96 13.04 5.77 0.57
N ASP A 97 12.63 6.96 0.16
CA ASP A 97 13.53 8.08 -0.08
C ASP A 97 13.47 9.02 1.13
N LEU A 98 14.63 9.38 1.67
CA LEU A 98 14.75 10.19 2.88
C LEU A 98 15.77 11.30 2.71
N MET A 99 15.37 12.53 3.01
CA MET A 99 16.26 13.69 2.99
C MET A 99 16.11 14.51 4.27
N LYS A 100 17.17 15.23 4.65
CA LYS A 100 17.13 16.21 5.73
C LYS A 100 16.97 17.61 5.16
N HIS A 101 16.08 18.40 5.75
CA HIS A 101 15.85 19.79 5.37
C HIS A 101 15.43 20.61 6.59
N ASP A 102 16.11 21.73 6.84
CA ASP A 102 15.84 22.65 7.96
C ASP A 102 15.66 21.94 9.33
N GLY A 103 16.55 20.98 9.60
CA GLY A 103 16.55 20.22 10.85
C GLY A 103 15.46 19.16 10.98
N LYS A 104 14.60 19.00 9.97
CA LYS A 104 13.58 17.96 9.88
C LYS A 104 13.94 16.92 8.82
N TYR A 105 13.22 15.81 8.84
CA TYR A 105 13.31 14.79 7.79
C TYR A 105 12.10 14.90 6.87
N VAL A 106 12.33 14.72 5.57
CA VAL A 106 11.27 14.57 4.58
C VAL A 106 11.44 13.19 3.97
N SER A 107 10.37 12.40 3.99
CA SER A 107 10.35 11.05 3.45
C SER A 107 9.34 10.91 2.33
N PHE A 108 9.66 10.07 1.35
CA PHE A 108 8.72 9.50 0.39
C PHE A 108 8.77 7.98 0.50
N ILE A 109 7.61 7.36 0.71
CA ILE A 109 7.47 5.91 0.87
C ILE A 109 6.52 5.41 -0.21
N LEU A 110 6.95 4.44 -1.01
CA LEU A 110 6.14 3.83 -2.04
C LEU A 110 6.27 2.31 -1.92
N MET A 111 5.15 1.61 -1.76
CA MET A 111 5.14 0.16 -1.72
C MET A 111 4.56 -0.42 -3.00
N GLN A 112 5.27 -1.37 -3.59
CA GLN A 112 4.96 -1.94 -4.90
C GLN A 112 5.13 -3.45 -4.88
N LEU A 113 4.20 -4.16 -5.49
CA LEU A 113 4.32 -5.59 -5.73
C LEU A 113 4.74 -5.83 -7.17
N TYR A 114 5.95 -6.39 -7.33
CA TYR A 114 6.45 -6.88 -8.59
C TYR A 114 6.07 -8.34 -8.78
N GLN A 115 5.57 -8.67 -9.97
CA GLN A 115 5.28 -10.03 -10.39
C GLN A 115 5.75 -10.25 -11.83
N HIS A 116 6.07 -11.50 -12.15
CA HIS A 116 6.34 -11.94 -13.50
C HIS A 116 5.02 -12.08 -14.29
N VAL A 117 4.89 -11.32 -15.37
CA VAL A 117 3.71 -11.27 -16.24
C VAL A 117 4.04 -11.72 -17.65
N LEU A 118 3.02 -12.18 -18.38
CA LEU A 118 3.10 -12.47 -19.81
C LEU A 118 2.76 -11.22 -20.61
N LEU A 119 3.57 -10.90 -21.63
CA LEU A 119 3.26 -9.84 -22.58
C LEU A 119 2.42 -10.41 -23.74
N ILE A 120 1.31 -9.74 -24.07
CA ILE A 120 0.47 -10.15 -25.20
C ILE A 120 1.27 -9.96 -26.50
N GLY A 121 1.43 -11.03 -27.25
CA GLY A 121 2.18 -11.05 -28.52
C GLY A 121 3.59 -11.64 -28.41
N GLU A 122 4.10 -11.86 -27.19
CA GLU A 122 5.36 -12.57 -26.95
C GLU A 122 5.13 -14.09 -26.76
N PRO A 123 6.17 -14.93 -26.89
CA PRO A 123 6.08 -16.35 -26.56
C PRO A 123 5.55 -16.55 -25.13
N ARG A 124 4.62 -17.50 -24.95
CA ARG A 124 3.98 -17.77 -23.64
C ARG A 124 4.93 -18.23 -22.53
N GLU A 125 6.16 -18.58 -22.90
CA GLU A 125 7.22 -19.01 -21.96
C GLU A 125 8.03 -17.81 -21.45
N ALA A 126 7.96 -16.66 -22.13
CA ALA A 126 8.66 -15.44 -21.73
C ALA A 126 7.82 -14.68 -20.69
N THR A 127 8.40 -14.45 -19.51
CA THR A 127 7.79 -13.63 -18.45
C THR A 127 8.68 -12.46 -18.10
N TYR A 128 8.07 -11.35 -17.65
CA TYR A 128 8.76 -10.10 -17.38
C TYR A 128 8.33 -9.53 -16.03
N PRO A 129 9.23 -8.97 -15.21
CA PRO A 129 8.85 -8.31 -13.97
C PRO A 129 8.07 -7.02 -14.26
N ALA A 130 6.90 -6.87 -13.66
CA ALA A 130 6.09 -5.67 -13.73
C ALA A 130 5.44 -5.35 -12.38
N VAL A 131 5.22 -4.05 -12.12
CA VAL A 131 4.42 -3.62 -10.98
C VAL A 131 2.97 -3.98 -11.26
N THR A 132 2.37 -4.76 -10.37
CA THR A 132 0.98 -5.24 -10.49
C THR A 132 0.06 -4.65 -9.42
N TRP A 133 0.65 -4.21 -8.30
CA TRP A 133 -0.03 -3.50 -7.24
C TRP A 133 0.90 -2.43 -6.67
N SER A 134 0.35 -1.29 -6.25
CA SER A 134 1.11 -0.26 -5.55
C SER A 134 0.24 0.64 -4.71
N THR A 135 0.81 1.21 -3.66
CA THR A 135 0.25 2.37 -2.96
C THR A 135 0.41 3.63 -3.82
N ASP A 136 -0.36 4.69 -3.56
CA ASP A 136 -0.19 5.99 -4.22
C ASP A 136 1.14 6.71 -3.87
N GLY A 137 1.82 6.22 -2.84
CA GLY A 137 2.99 6.86 -2.26
C GLY A 137 2.63 7.82 -1.13
N LEU A 138 3.44 7.84 -0.08
CA LEU A 138 3.26 8.65 1.11
C LEU A 138 4.43 9.62 1.25
N MET A 139 4.13 10.91 1.21
CA MET A 139 5.07 11.96 1.57
C MET A 139 4.82 12.39 3.02
N ALA A 140 5.86 12.48 3.83
CA ALA A 140 5.76 12.88 5.22
C ALA A 140 6.93 13.77 5.67
N VAL A 141 6.66 14.63 6.64
CA VAL A 141 7.68 15.42 7.34
C VAL A 141 7.80 14.86 8.76
N LEU A 142 8.98 14.39 9.13
CA LEU A 142 9.25 13.76 10.41
C LEU A 142 10.09 14.69 11.28
N SER A 143 9.72 14.78 12.56
CA SER A 143 10.53 15.48 13.56
C SER A 143 11.68 14.59 14.04
N ALA A 144 11.51 13.27 13.96
CA ALA A 144 12.48 12.29 14.40
C ALA A 144 12.57 11.13 13.39
N LEU A 145 13.76 10.56 13.23
CA LEU A 145 14.01 9.53 12.21
C LEU A 145 13.33 8.19 12.56
N GLU A 146 13.17 7.91 13.85
CA GLU A 146 12.51 6.73 14.38
C GLU A 146 11.05 6.59 13.90
N ASP A 147 10.38 7.70 13.60
CA ASP A 147 8.99 7.71 13.13
C ASP A 147 8.84 7.09 11.73
N LEU A 148 9.92 7.07 10.94
CA LEU A 148 9.91 6.51 9.58
C LEU A 148 9.47 5.05 9.56
N ARG A 149 9.91 4.27 10.55
CA ARG A 149 9.56 2.84 10.67
C ARG A 149 8.06 2.66 10.83
N GLY A 150 7.42 3.53 11.63
CA GLY A 150 5.97 3.52 11.82
C GLY A 150 5.22 3.71 10.52
N LEU A 151 5.63 4.68 9.71
CA LEU A 151 5.00 4.96 8.42
C LEU A 151 5.16 3.81 7.42
N VAL A 152 6.36 3.20 7.33
CA VAL A 152 6.54 2.03 6.46
C VAL A 152 5.67 0.85 6.92
N LEU A 153 5.53 0.67 8.24
CA LEU A 153 4.64 -0.36 8.78
C LEU A 153 3.16 -0.08 8.52
N GLU A 154 2.73 1.19 8.46
CA GLU A 154 1.37 1.55 8.05
C GLU A 154 1.12 1.12 6.60
N GLU A 155 2.05 1.43 5.68
CA GLU A 155 1.99 0.97 4.29
C GLU A 155 1.94 -0.55 4.17
N ALA A 156 2.81 -1.26 4.89
CA ALA A 156 2.81 -2.71 4.97
C ALA A 156 1.46 -3.26 5.46
N GLY A 157 0.83 -2.57 6.42
CA GLY A 157 -0.51 -2.89 6.90
C GLY A 157 -1.59 -2.71 5.83
N ARG A 158 -1.50 -1.68 4.99
CA ARG A 158 -2.44 -1.46 3.88
C ARG A 158 -2.37 -2.61 2.87
N PHE A 159 -1.16 -2.95 2.44
CA PHE A 159 -0.94 -4.12 1.59
C PHE A 159 -1.48 -5.41 2.20
N ALA A 160 -1.18 -5.66 3.48
CA ALA A 160 -1.62 -6.88 4.14
C ALA A 160 -3.15 -7.01 4.17
N GLN A 161 -3.87 -5.91 4.39
CA GLN A 161 -5.33 -5.90 4.34
C GLN A 161 -5.85 -6.24 2.95
N GLU A 162 -5.31 -5.62 1.90
CA GLU A 162 -5.72 -5.91 0.52
C GLU A 162 -5.35 -7.33 0.08
N PHE A 163 -4.18 -7.81 0.48
CA PHE A 163 -3.73 -9.18 0.24
C PHE A 163 -4.70 -10.19 0.86
N LEU A 164 -5.07 -10.01 2.12
CA LEU A 164 -5.99 -10.91 2.82
C LEU A 164 -7.42 -10.84 2.26
N GLN A 165 -7.87 -9.66 1.81
CA GLN A 165 -9.15 -9.53 1.13
C GLN A 165 -9.18 -10.27 -0.21
N ALA A 166 -8.07 -10.27 -0.95
CA ALA A 166 -7.93 -10.99 -2.22
C ALA A 166 -7.72 -12.51 -2.03
N ASN A 167 -7.30 -12.93 -0.83
CA ASN A 167 -6.95 -14.31 -0.48
C ASN A 167 -7.65 -14.76 0.82
N PRO A 168 -9.00 -14.88 0.82
CA PRO A 168 -9.74 -15.37 1.98
C PRO A 168 -9.36 -16.84 2.27
N LYS A 169 -9.35 -17.20 3.57
CA LYS A 169 -9.06 -18.56 4.05
C LYS A 169 -10.17 -19.56 3.71
#